data_AF-A0A1Y5ECJ7-F1
#
_entry.id   AF-A0A1Y5ECJ7-F1
#
_cell.length_a   1.000
_cell.length_b   1.000
_cell.length_c   1.000
_cell.angle_alpha   90.00
_cell.angle_beta   90.00
_cell.angle_gamma   90.00
#
_symmetry.space_group_name_H-M   'P 1'
#
loop_
_entity.id
_entity.type
_entity.pdbx_description
1 polymer ?
#
loop_
_entity_poly.entity_id
_entity_poly.type
_entity_poly.pdbx_seq_one_letter_code
_entity_poly.pdbx_strand_id
1 'polypeptide(L)'
;MSQAPCHHCGEEIPKNLAIQSEIDSNFVDFCCYGCQAIAEFINGADLSNYYQHRTEKAHSALDKAPQDNQFSLIKETELYPLYVFVDNDTHHIQISLKGMTCAACAWLIENRLKQLDGVDSIHINLSTSLASLEWQPKEIDIIDIAKEIRFLGYQGNPYRADQTDIEMKQAKKTAIIRLGIAGVGMMQVMMSAIAIYAGDIQGMQQSFKLLLSWASFIFATPVVLFSALPFFKAAIR
;
A
#
# COMPACT_ATOMS: atom_id res chain seq x y z
N MET A 1 40.01 10.23 22.79
CA MET A 1 39.07 11.02 23.62
C MET A 1 37.67 10.56 23.22
N SER A 2 36.97 9.86 24.10
CA SER A 2 35.63 9.31 23.83
C SER A 2 34.64 10.47 23.69
N GLN A 3 34.01 10.62 22.52
CA GLN A 3 32.90 11.57 22.35
C GLN A 3 31.72 11.13 23.22
N ALA A 4 31.06 12.09 23.86
CA ALA A 4 29.87 11.81 24.64
C ALA A 4 28.76 11.26 23.72
N PRO A 5 27.94 10.30 24.18
CA PRO A 5 26.81 9.81 23.41
C PRO A 5 25.74 10.91 23.27
N CYS A 6 24.94 10.82 22.21
CA CYS A 6 23.81 11.72 21.96
C CYS A 6 22.87 11.77 23.18
N HIS A 7 22.50 12.98 23.62
CA HIS A 7 21.63 13.17 24.78
C HIS A 7 20.26 12.49 24.62
N HIS A 8 19.69 12.54 23.41
CA HIS A 8 18.36 12.01 23.13
C HIS A 8 18.34 10.51 22.81
N CYS A 9 19.03 10.04 21.75
CA CYS A 9 18.98 8.63 21.34
C CYS A 9 20.04 7.76 22.04
N GLY A 10 21.11 8.36 22.57
CA GLY A 10 22.21 7.63 23.22
C GLY A 10 23.23 6.98 22.27
N GLU A 11 23.11 7.20 20.96
CA GLU A 11 24.07 6.71 19.95
C GLU A 11 25.36 7.54 19.94
N GLU A 12 26.41 6.98 19.33
CA GLU A 12 27.65 7.72 19.10
C GLU A 12 27.43 8.89 18.13
N ILE A 13 28.06 10.03 18.42
CA ILE A 13 27.96 11.22 17.58
C ILE A 13 28.93 11.08 16.40
N PRO A 14 28.46 11.23 15.14
CA PRO A 14 29.33 11.14 13.96
C PRO A 14 30.52 12.11 14.05
N LYS A 15 31.70 11.62 13.65
CA LYS A 15 32.92 12.45 13.58
C LYS A 15 32.69 13.59 12.58
N ASN A 16 32.95 14.84 12.99
CA ASN A 16 32.67 16.10 12.27
C ASN A 16 31.25 16.67 12.36
N LEU A 17 30.42 16.20 13.29
CA LEU A 17 29.11 16.81 13.55
C LEU A 17 29.10 17.45 14.94
N ALA A 18 28.79 18.74 15.02
CA ALA A 18 28.69 19.52 16.25
C ALA A 18 27.29 20.14 16.35
N ILE A 19 26.30 19.34 16.72
CA ILE A 19 24.91 19.79 16.93
C ILE A 19 24.69 19.88 18.44
N GLN A 20 24.39 21.07 18.92
CA GLN A 20 24.24 21.38 20.34
C GLN A 20 22.97 22.19 20.59
N SER A 21 22.36 22.00 21.76
CA SER A 21 21.29 22.85 22.26
C SER A 21 21.32 22.94 23.79
N GLU A 22 20.66 23.96 24.32
CA GLU A 22 20.51 24.20 25.76
C GLU A 22 19.26 23.49 26.27
N ILE A 23 19.45 22.49 27.14
CA ILE A 23 18.38 21.70 27.79
C ILE A 23 18.57 21.80 29.30
N ASP A 24 17.54 22.19 30.05
CA ASP A 24 17.60 22.41 31.51
C ASP A 24 18.88 23.18 31.96
N SER A 25 19.22 24.27 31.26
CA SER A 25 20.42 25.10 31.50
C SER A 25 21.78 24.42 31.29
N ASN A 26 21.82 23.29 30.57
CA ASN A 26 23.05 22.61 30.17
C ASN A 26 23.16 22.48 28.65
N PHE A 27 24.35 22.72 28.10
CA PHE A 27 24.62 22.43 26.69
C PHE A 27 24.88 20.95 26.49
N VAL A 28 24.09 20.33 25.61
CA VAL A 28 24.17 18.89 25.32
C VAL A 28 24.32 18.65 23.82
N ASP A 29 25.03 17.57 23.48
CA ASP A 29 25.32 17.20 22.09
C ASP A 29 24.29 16.21 21.52
N PHE A 30 24.08 16.29 20.20
CA PHE A 30 23.14 15.45 19.45
C PHE A 30 23.79 14.80 18.21
N CYS A 31 23.36 13.58 17.87
CA CYS A 31 23.81 12.88 16.66
C CYS A 31 23.18 13.39 15.36
N CYS A 32 22.03 14.07 15.41
CA CYS A 32 21.31 14.62 14.26
C CYS A 32 20.35 15.75 14.67
N TYR A 33 19.92 16.57 13.71
CA TYR A 33 18.94 17.65 13.94
C TYR A 33 17.58 17.14 14.43
N GLY A 34 17.22 15.89 14.12
CA GLY A 34 16.00 15.27 14.65
C GLY A 34 16.07 15.06 16.17
N CYS A 35 17.20 14.56 16.68
CA CYS A 35 17.41 14.39 18.11
C CYS A 35 17.42 15.74 18.85
N GLN A 36 18.00 16.78 18.25
CA GLN A 36 17.97 18.14 18.78
C GLN A 36 16.53 18.66 18.88
N ALA A 37 15.78 18.61 17.78
CA ALA A 37 14.42 19.15 17.71
C ALA A 37 13.47 18.46 18.72
N ILE A 38 13.59 17.14 18.88
CA ILE A 38 12.78 16.40 19.86
C ILE A 38 13.19 16.79 21.28
N ALA A 39 14.49 16.94 21.57
CA ALA A 39 14.94 17.32 22.88
C ALA A 39 14.50 18.74 23.28
N GLU A 40 14.61 19.70 22.36
CA GLU A 40 14.11 21.07 22.55
C GLU A 40 12.59 21.08 22.76
N PHE A 41 11.85 20.26 22.02
CA PHE A 41 10.40 20.12 22.19
C PHE A 41 10.03 19.56 23.57
N ILE A 42 10.69 18.48 24.01
CA ILE A 42 10.46 17.88 25.33
C ILE A 42 10.73 18.89 26.45
N ASN A 43 11.85 19.62 26.33
CA ASN A 43 12.23 20.66 27.28
C ASN A 43 11.22 21.83 27.28
N GLY A 44 10.82 22.30 26.10
CA GLY A 44 9.84 23.38 25.95
C GLY A 44 8.42 23.01 26.39
N ALA A 45 8.10 21.71 26.45
CA ALA A 45 6.82 21.19 26.92
C ALA A 45 6.78 20.92 28.44
N ASP A 46 7.82 21.28 29.20
CA ASP A 46 7.96 20.97 30.63
C ASP A 46 7.91 19.45 30.91
N LEU A 47 8.42 18.65 29.97
CA LEU A 47 8.47 17.19 30.04
C LEU A 47 9.89 16.67 30.28
N SER A 48 10.79 17.50 30.82
CA SER A 48 12.21 17.14 31.04
C SER A 48 12.41 15.87 31.87
N ASN A 49 11.47 15.54 32.77
CA ASN A 49 11.45 14.28 33.53
C ASN A 49 11.37 13.01 32.66
N TYR A 50 11.02 13.14 31.38
CA TYR A 50 11.06 12.05 30.40
C TYR A 50 12.40 11.29 30.41
N TYR A 51 13.52 12.01 30.49
CA TYR A 51 14.85 11.41 30.47
C TYR A 51 15.19 10.61 31.73
N GLN A 52 14.53 10.91 32.86
CA GLN A 52 14.68 10.19 34.11
C GLN A 52 13.84 8.91 34.14
N HIS A 53 12.66 8.93 33.51
CA HIS A 53 11.70 7.84 33.57
C HIS A 53 11.76 6.88 32.37
N ARG A 54 12.53 7.19 31.33
CA ARG A 54 12.68 6.28 30.19
C ARG A 54 13.41 5.00 30.61
N THR A 55 12.81 3.86 30.30
CA THR A 55 13.40 2.52 30.54
C THR A 55 14.36 2.10 29.43
N GLU A 56 14.18 2.60 28.21
CA GLU A 56 15.03 2.34 27.05
C GLU A 56 15.37 3.65 26.32
N LYS A 57 16.56 3.71 25.70
CA LYS A 57 16.92 4.85 24.85
C LYS A 57 16.30 4.66 23.46
N ALA A 58 15.91 5.77 22.82
CA ALA A 58 15.40 5.71 21.46
C ALA A 58 16.51 5.23 20.53
N HIS A 59 16.39 4.02 19.99
CA HIS A 59 17.28 3.54 18.93
C HIS A 59 16.87 4.15 17.59
N SER A 60 17.83 4.46 16.73
CA SER A 60 17.56 4.90 15.37
C SER A 60 16.63 3.92 14.67
N ALA A 61 15.66 4.44 13.93
CA ALA A 61 14.80 3.64 13.06
C ALA A 61 15.61 2.87 12.00
N LEU A 62 16.87 3.26 11.77
CA LEU A 62 17.82 2.57 10.90
C LEU A 62 18.30 1.22 11.48
N ASP A 63 18.28 1.03 12.81
CA ASP A 63 18.83 -0.16 13.47
C ASP A 63 17.83 -1.33 13.61
N LYS A 64 16.53 -1.10 13.36
CA LYS A 64 15.46 -2.07 13.69
C LYS A 64 14.75 -2.77 12.52
N ALA A 65 15.25 -2.68 11.29
CA ALA A 65 14.82 -3.63 10.26
C ALA A 65 15.77 -4.84 10.29
N PRO A 66 15.27 -6.08 10.50
CA PRO A 66 16.04 -7.27 10.15
C PRO A 66 16.59 -7.09 8.73
N GLN A 67 17.74 -7.70 8.44
CA GLN A 67 18.28 -7.90 7.10
C GLN A 67 17.35 -8.79 6.24
N ASP A 68 16.04 -8.53 6.24
CA ASP A 68 15.09 -9.11 5.32
C ASP A 68 15.22 -8.32 4.02
N ASN A 69 16.40 -8.44 3.42
CA ASN A 69 16.66 -7.92 2.10
C ASN A 69 15.88 -8.80 1.13
N GLN A 70 14.57 -8.59 1.03
CA GLN A 70 13.77 -9.14 -0.06
C GLN A 70 14.40 -8.75 -1.41
N PHE A 71 15.04 -7.58 -1.47
CA PHE A 71 15.90 -7.15 -2.57
C PHE A 71 17.20 -7.96 -2.76
N SER A 72 17.74 -8.61 -1.72
CA SER A 72 18.85 -9.58 -1.86
C SER A 72 18.36 -10.93 -2.33
N LEU A 73 17.17 -11.38 -1.92
CA LEU A 73 16.58 -12.63 -2.41
C LEU A 73 16.35 -12.58 -3.92
N ILE A 74 15.84 -11.46 -4.45
CA ILE A 74 15.64 -11.34 -5.91
C ILE A 74 16.95 -11.30 -6.71
N LYS A 75 18.12 -11.06 -6.09
CA LYS A 75 19.41 -11.14 -6.79
C LYS A 75 19.83 -12.57 -7.10
N GLU A 76 19.20 -13.55 -6.47
CA GLU A 76 19.37 -14.94 -6.88
C GLU A 76 18.89 -15.08 -8.32
N THR A 77 19.73 -15.64 -9.19
CA THR A 77 19.54 -15.66 -10.64
C THR A 77 18.18 -16.23 -11.07
N GLU A 78 17.62 -17.16 -10.28
CA GLU A 78 16.31 -17.77 -10.57
C GLU A 78 15.13 -16.84 -10.26
N LEU A 79 15.26 -15.95 -9.28
CA LEU A 79 14.20 -15.05 -8.84
C LEU A 79 14.21 -13.71 -9.59
N TYR A 80 15.37 -13.27 -10.07
CA TYR A 80 15.53 -12.01 -10.77
C TYR A 80 14.50 -11.78 -11.91
N PRO A 81 14.31 -12.71 -12.87
CA PRO A 81 13.37 -12.49 -13.99
C PRO A 81 11.89 -12.53 -13.56
N LEU A 82 11.57 -12.97 -12.33
CA LEU A 82 10.19 -12.97 -11.83
C LEU A 82 9.75 -11.58 -11.34
N TYR A 83 10.70 -10.70 -11.03
CA TYR A 83 10.44 -9.35 -10.49
C TYR A 83 10.94 -8.24 -11.43
N VAL A 84 12.01 -8.52 -12.20
CA VAL A 84 12.66 -7.53 -13.06
C VAL A 84 12.42 -7.89 -14.52
N PHE A 85 11.80 -6.96 -15.24
CA PHE A 85 11.68 -7.02 -16.69
C PHE A 85 12.85 -6.24 -17.31
N VAL A 86 13.45 -6.74 -18.39
CA VAL A 86 14.60 -6.11 -19.04
C VAL A 86 14.22 -5.71 -20.46
N ASP A 87 14.40 -4.42 -20.79
CA ASP A 87 14.20 -3.87 -22.14
C ASP A 87 15.41 -3.01 -22.54
N ASN A 88 16.08 -3.35 -23.64
CA ASN A 88 17.24 -2.62 -24.17
C ASN A 88 18.27 -2.20 -23.09
N ASP A 89 18.78 -3.17 -22.32
CA ASP A 89 19.70 -3.00 -21.17
C ASP A 89 19.12 -2.24 -19.95
N THR A 90 17.89 -1.74 -20.04
CA THR A 90 17.17 -1.06 -18.94
C THR A 90 16.38 -2.07 -18.14
N HIS A 91 16.47 -1.99 -16.81
CA HIS A 91 15.78 -2.89 -15.90
C HIS A 91 14.57 -2.19 -15.30
N HIS A 92 13.42 -2.87 -15.32
CA HIS A 92 12.13 -2.38 -14.84
C HIS A 92 11.65 -3.23 -13.67
N ILE A 93 11.26 -2.60 -12.56
CA ILE A 93 10.73 -3.28 -11.37
C ILE A 93 9.57 -2.48 -10.78
N GLN A 94 8.63 -3.20 -10.17
CA GLN A 94 7.64 -2.58 -9.28
C GLN A 94 8.06 -2.79 -7.82
N ILE A 95 7.96 -1.73 -7.03
CA ILE A 95 8.30 -1.73 -5.60
C ILE A 95 7.06 -1.34 -4.81
N SER A 96 6.65 -2.18 -3.86
CA SER A 96 5.64 -1.82 -2.88
C SER A 96 6.27 -0.98 -1.79
N LEU A 97 5.74 0.23 -1.61
CA LEU A 97 6.20 1.19 -0.60
C LEU A 97 5.24 1.19 0.59
N LYS A 98 5.77 1.11 1.81
CA LYS A 98 5.01 1.27 3.06
C LYS A 98 5.48 2.52 3.81
N GLY A 99 4.53 3.13 4.52
CA GLY A 99 4.75 4.34 5.32
C GLY A 99 4.43 5.66 4.61
N MET A 100 4.06 5.63 3.33
CA MET A 100 3.57 6.81 2.62
C MET A 100 2.12 7.14 3.00
N THR A 101 1.86 8.40 3.35
CA THR A 101 0.52 8.85 3.79
C THR A 101 0.00 10.04 2.98
N CYS A 102 0.85 10.73 2.22
CA CYS A 102 0.45 11.90 1.43
C CYS A 102 1.22 12.02 0.11
N ALA A 103 0.74 12.89 -0.78
CA ALA A 103 1.39 13.16 -2.07
C ALA A 103 2.79 13.77 -1.92
N ALA A 104 3.05 14.52 -0.84
CA ALA A 104 4.37 15.07 -0.57
C ALA A 104 5.41 13.98 -0.27
N CYS A 105 5.02 12.87 0.39
CA CYS A 105 5.88 11.70 0.61
C CYS A 105 6.30 11.08 -0.74
N ALA A 106 5.34 10.86 -1.64
CA ALA A 106 5.62 10.30 -2.97
C ALA A 106 6.56 11.22 -3.77
N TRP A 107 6.27 12.53 -3.79
CA TRP A 107 7.11 13.52 -4.46
C TRP A 107 8.55 13.52 -3.92
N LEU A 108 8.73 13.44 -2.60
CA LEU A 108 10.06 13.40 -1.97
C LEU A 108 10.86 12.19 -2.43
N ILE A 109 10.26 11.00 -2.44
CA ILE A 109 10.91 9.76 -2.86
C ILE A 109 11.26 9.83 -4.35
N GLU A 110 10.32 10.22 -5.21
CA GLU A 110 10.57 10.38 -6.65
C GLU A 110 11.72 11.35 -6.90
N ASN A 111 11.69 12.53 -6.27
CA ASN A 111 12.70 13.57 -6.50
C ASN A 111 14.09 13.15 -5.99
N ARG A 112 14.15 12.40 -4.88
CA ARG A 112 15.41 11.88 -4.36
C ARG A 112 15.98 10.78 -5.25
N LEU A 113 15.16 9.82 -5.68
CA LEU A 113 15.63 8.70 -6.50
C LEU A 113 16.01 9.12 -7.92
N LYS A 114 15.33 10.13 -8.50
CA LYS A 114 15.69 10.73 -9.81
C LYS A 114 17.07 11.38 -9.83
N GLN A 115 17.63 11.73 -8.67
CA GLN A 115 18.96 12.34 -8.57
C GLN A 115 20.10 11.32 -8.51
N LEU A 116 19.78 10.02 -8.43
CA LEU A 116 20.78 8.97 -8.42
C LEU A 116 21.23 8.67 -9.85
N ASP A 117 22.54 8.68 -10.06
CA ASP A 117 23.13 8.25 -11.33
C ASP A 117 22.74 6.78 -11.59
N GLY A 118 22.27 6.48 -12.80
CA GLY A 118 21.75 5.16 -13.18
C GLY A 118 20.26 4.94 -12.99
N VAL A 119 19.49 5.91 -12.47
CA VAL A 119 18.01 5.84 -12.46
C VAL A 119 17.46 6.58 -13.67
N ASP A 120 16.83 5.84 -14.59
CA ASP A 120 16.25 6.41 -15.82
C ASP A 120 14.89 7.06 -15.54
N SER A 121 14.03 6.35 -14.81
CA SER A 121 12.71 6.86 -14.46
C SER A 121 12.16 6.24 -13.18
N ILE A 122 11.34 7.02 -12.47
CA ILE A 122 10.62 6.58 -11.27
C ILE A 122 9.28 7.29 -11.21
N HIS A 123 8.23 6.50 -10.98
CA HIS A 123 6.87 6.98 -10.81
C HIS A 123 6.15 6.25 -9.69
N ILE A 124 5.52 6.98 -8.78
CA ILE A 124 4.81 6.45 -7.62
C ILE A 124 3.32 6.68 -7.76
N ASN A 125 2.56 5.58 -7.70
CA ASN A 125 1.11 5.63 -7.59
C ASN A 125 0.71 5.60 -6.11
N LEU A 126 0.28 6.76 -5.60
CA LEU A 126 -0.14 6.90 -4.19
C LEU A 126 -1.33 5.99 -3.83
N SER A 127 -2.29 5.81 -4.74
CA SER A 127 -3.49 5.01 -4.50
C SER A 127 -3.19 3.52 -4.31
N THR A 128 -2.14 3.02 -4.96
CA THR A 128 -1.71 1.62 -4.84
C THR A 128 -0.48 1.44 -3.95
N SER A 129 0.18 2.54 -3.56
CA SER A 129 1.49 2.52 -2.88
C SER A 129 2.53 1.69 -3.63
N LEU A 130 2.50 1.76 -4.96
CA LEU A 130 3.44 1.09 -5.86
C LEU A 130 4.32 2.12 -6.57
N ALA A 131 5.61 1.84 -6.65
CA ALA A 131 6.57 2.59 -7.42
C ALA A 131 7.02 1.77 -8.63
N SER A 132 6.93 2.34 -9.83
CA SER A 132 7.54 1.79 -11.04
C SER A 132 8.90 2.44 -11.23
N LEU A 133 9.95 1.64 -11.24
CA LEU A 133 11.35 2.07 -11.32
C LEU A 133 12.01 1.49 -12.56
N GLU A 134 12.76 2.33 -13.26
CA GLU A 134 13.60 1.99 -14.40
C GLU A 134 15.04 2.41 -14.07
N TRP A 135 15.98 1.49 -14.17
CA TRP A 135 17.37 1.76 -13.82
C TRP A 135 18.36 0.92 -14.64
N GLN A 136 19.60 1.40 -14.69
CA GLN A 136 20.74 0.74 -15.31
C GLN A 136 21.53 -0.02 -14.24
N PRO A 137 21.50 -1.37 -14.22
CA PRO A 137 22.21 -2.16 -13.21
C PRO A 137 23.74 -2.06 -13.33
N LYS A 138 24.25 -1.54 -14.44
CA LYS A 138 25.69 -1.25 -14.63
C LYS A 138 26.14 -0.01 -13.85
N GLU A 139 25.23 0.91 -13.55
CA GLU A 139 25.51 2.18 -12.87
C GLU A 139 25.10 2.14 -11.39
N ILE A 140 23.93 1.59 -11.08
CA ILE A 140 23.42 1.50 -9.72
C ILE A 140 22.75 0.16 -9.41
N ASP A 141 23.00 -0.34 -8.20
CA ASP A 141 22.40 -1.58 -7.73
C ASP A 141 21.01 -1.34 -7.12
N ILE A 142 20.07 -2.25 -7.34
CA ILE A 142 18.75 -2.21 -6.72
C ILE A 142 18.82 -2.20 -5.19
N ILE A 143 19.86 -2.81 -4.61
CA ILE A 143 20.09 -2.78 -3.16
C ILE A 143 20.39 -1.36 -2.69
N ASP A 144 21.13 -0.58 -3.45
CA ASP A 144 21.50 0.79 -3.10
C ASP A 144 20.29 1.74 -3.23
N ILE A 145 19.47 1.54 -4.26
CA ILE A 145 18.17 2.21 -4.37
C ILE A 145 17.27 1.90 -3.16
N ALA A 146 17.21 0.63 -2.74
CA ALA A 146 16.45 0.23 -1.56
C ALA A 146 17.02 0.81 -0.24
N LYS A 147 18.34 1.06 -0.16
CA LYS A 147 18.94 1.78 0.97
C LYS A 147 18.52 3.24 0.99
N GLU A 148 18.48 3.93 -0.16
CA GLU A 148 18.02 5.32 -0.24
C GLU A 148 16.54 5.45 0.20
N ILE A 149 15.67 4.52 -0.23
CA ILE A 149 14.26 4.49 0.23
C ILE A 149 14.19 4.36 1.76
N ARG A 150 15.02 3.49 2.35
CA ARG A 150 15.12 3.32 3.81
C ARG A 150 15.69 4.54 4.51
N PHE A 151 16.68 5.21 3.92
CA PHE A 151 17.27 6.43 4.46
C PHE A 151 16.24 7.55 4.57
N LEU A 152 15.29 7.61 3.63
CA LEU A 152 14.14 8.53 3.68
C LEU A 152 13.07 8.13 4.73
N GLY A 153 13.22 6.99 5.41
CA GLY A 153 12.28 6.50 6.42
C GLY A 153 11.15 5.62 5.89
N TYR A 154 11.22 5.15 4.64
CA TYR A 154 10.20 4.30 4.02
C TYR A 154 10.66 2.85 3.88
N GLN A 155 9.71 1.92 3.81
CA GLN A 155 10.01 0.51 3.55
C GLN A 155 9.61 0.16 2.12
N GLY A 156 10.58 -0.23 1.29
CA GLY A 156 10.34 -0.78 -0.04
C GLY A 156 10.43 -2.31 -0.03
N ASN A 157 9.60 -2.99 -0.82
CA ASN A 157 9.71 -4.42 -1.10
C ASN A 157 9.49 -4.69 -2.59
N PRO A 158 10.21 -5.65 -3.21
CA PRO A 158 9.92 -6.08 -4.57
C PRO A 158 8.44 -6.50 -4.69
N TYR A 159 7.74 -5.89 -5.63
CA TYR A 159 6.35 -6.22 -5.92
C TYR A 159 6.28 -6.98 -7.23
N ARG A 160 5.71 -8.18 -7.18
CA ARG A 160 5.34 -8.95 -8.36
C ARG A 160 3.84 -8.82 -8.52
N ALA A 161 3.40 -8.23 -9.62
CA ALA A 161 2.01 -8.36 -10.02
C ALA A 161 1.78 -9.81 -10.43
N ASP A 162 1.29 -10.65 -9.52
CA ASP A 162 0.85 -11.98 -9.90
C ASP A 162 -0.31 -11.81 -10.90
N GLN A 163 -0.23 -12.48 -12.04
CA GLN A 163 -1.32 -12.54 -13.02
C GLN A 163 -2.62 -12.97 -12.32
N THR A 164 -2.51 -13.88 -11.35
CA THR A 164 -3.65 -14.35 -10.54
C THR A 164 -4.25 -13.24 -9.66
N ASP A 165 -3.47 -12.31 -9.13
CA ASP A 165 -4.00 -11.18 -8.34
C ASP A 165 -4.81 -10.20 -9.19
N ILE A 166 -4.36 -9.96 -10.43
CA ILE A 166 -5.08 -9.13 -11.40
C ILE A 166 -6.40 -9.82 -11.78
N GLU A 167 -6.35 -11.10 -12.12
CA GLU A 167 -7.53 -11.91 -12.45
C GLU A 167 -8.50 -12.01 -11.27
N MET A 168 -8.01 -12.20 -10.04
CA MET A 168 -8.81 -12.23 -8.82
C MET A 168 -9.48 -10.89 -8.54
N LYS A 169 -8.80 -9.76 -8.74
CA LYS A 169 -9.41 -8.43 -8.59
C LYS A 169 -10.55 -8.22 -9.60
N GLN A 170 -10.34 -8.60 -10.86
CA GLN A 170 -11.37 -8.51 -11.89
C GLN A 170 -12.55 -9.45 -11.59
N ALA A 171 -12.28 -10.70 -11.22
CA ALA A 171 -13.29 -11.68 -10.83
C ALA A 171 -14.12 -11.19 -9.62
N LYS A 172 -13.48 -10.62 -8.60
CA LYS A 172 -14.15 -9.99 -7.45
C LYS A 172 -15.08 -8.85 -7.88
N LYS A 173 -14.61 -7.94 -8.75
CA LYS A 173 -15.43 -6.84 -9.28
C LYS A 173 -16.66 -7.36 -10.02
N THR A 174 -16.49 -8.35 -10.90
CA THR A 174 -17.61 -8.98 -11.63
C THR A 174 -18.57 -9.69 -10.69
N ALA A 175 -18.09 -10.35 -9.64
CA ALA A 175 -18.93 -11.01 -8.64
C ALA A 175 -19.81 -10.01 -7.88
N ILE A 176 -19.26 -8.85 -7.49
CA ILE A 176 -20.03 -7.77 -6.84
C ILE A 176 -21.12 -7.24 -7.76
N ILE A 177 -20.81 -7.02 -9.04
CA ILE A 177 -21.82 -6.54 -10.02
C ILE A 177 -22.94 -7.58 -10.21
N ARG A 178 -22.58 -8.86 -10.32
CA ARG A 178 -23.57 -9.96 -10.39
C ARG A 178 -24.47 -10.00 -9.16
N LEU A 179 -23.89 -9.83 -7.96
CA LEU A 179 -24.65 -9.78 -6.72
C LEU A 179 -25.63 -8.61 -6.71
N GLY A 180 -25.21 -7.42 -7.17
CA GLY A 180 -26.07 -6.25 -7.29
C GLY A 180 -27.26 -6.48 -8.24
N ILE A 181 -27.00 -7.00 -9.45
CA ILE A 181 -28.05 -7.31 -10.43
C ILE A 181 -29.02 -8.37 -9.87
N ALA A 182 -28.49 -9.41 -9.24
CA ALA A 182 -29.29 -10.47 -8.63
C ALA A 182 -30.18 -9.93 -7.50
N GLY A 183 -29.64 -9.09 -6.61
CA GLY A 183 -30.40 -8.49 -5.52
C GLY A 183 -31.54 -7.59 -6.00
N VAL A 184 -31.27 -6.68 -6.94
CA VAL A 184 -32.29 -5.79 -7.51
C VAL A 184 -33.35 -6.60 -8.27
N GLY A 185 -32.94 -7.55 -9.11
CA GLY A 185 -33.87 -8.40 -9.86
C GLY A 185 -34.76 -9.24 -8.95
N MET A 186 -34.20 -9.88 -7.92
CA MET A 186 -34.98 -10.66 -6.94
C MET A 186 -35.96 -9.79 -6.17
N MET A 187 -35.58 -8.57 -5.78
CA MET A 187 -36.48 -7.65 -5.08
C MET A 187 -37.69 -7.29 -5.94
N GLN A 188 -37.50 -7.01 -7.24
CA GLN A 188 -38.61 -6.67 -8.14
C GLN A 188 -39.50 -7.86 -8.45
N VAL A 189 -38.91 -9.04 -8.66
CA VAL A 189 -39.67 -10.28 -8.88
C VAL A 189 -40.48 -10.63 -7.63
N MET A 190 -39.90 -10.51 -6.43
CA MET A 190 -40.61 -10.76 -5.18
C MET A 190 -41.77 -9.79 -4.97
N MET A 191 -41.58 -8.49 -5.22
CA MET A 191 -42.65 -7.49 -5.11
C MET A 191 -43.82 -7.82 -6.07
N SER A 192 -43.49 -8.20 -7.31
CA SER A 192 -44.48 -8.60 -8.31
C SER A 192 -45.21 -9.89 -7.94
N ALA A 193 -44.48 -10.87 -7.38
CA ALA A 193 -45.04 -12.15 -6.93
C ALA A 193 -46.02 -11.96 -5.77
N ILE A 194 -45.70 -11.10 -4.79
CA ILE A 194 -46.60 -10.75 -3.68
C ILE A 194 -47.89 -10.11 -4.22
N ALA A 195 -47.76 -9.17 -5.16
CA ALA A 195 -48.92 -8.52 -5.76
C ALA A 195 -49.82 -9.50 -6.53
N ILE A 196 -49.24 -10.45 -7.27
CA ILE A 196 -49.99 -11.50 -7.97
C ILE A 196 -50.69 -12.42 -6.95
N TYR A 197 -50.00 -12.86 -5.91
CA TYR A 197 -50.56 -13.76 -4.89
C TYR A 197 -51.71 -13.11 -4.11
N ALA A 198 -51.51 -11.87 -3.63
CA ALA A 198 -52.56 -11.12 -2.95
C ALA A 198 -53.74 -10.80 -3.90
N GLY A 199 -53.42 -10.48 -5.17
CA GLY A 199 -54.39 -10.23 -6.22
C GLY A 199 -55.26 -11.42 -6.57
N ASP A 200 -54.74 -12.64 -6.44
CA ASP A 200 -55.52 -13.87 -6.67
C ASP A 200 -56.64 -14.04 -5.64
N ILE A 201 -56.37 -13.64 -4.39
CA ILE A 201 -57.32 -13.69 -3.27
C ILE A 201 -58.34 -12.55 -3.34
N GLN A 202 -57.94 -11.36 -3.81
CA GLN A 202 -58.76 -10.15 -3.83
C GLN A 202 -59.53 -9.91 -5.15
N GLY A 203 -59.41 -10.81 -6.14
CA GLY A 203 -60.15 -10.73 -7.40
C GLY A 203 -59.52 -9.81 -8.46
N MET A 204 -58.20 -9.89 -8.65
CA MET A 204 -57.45 -9.13 -9.67
C MET A 204 -57.82 -9.55 -11.09
N GLN A 205 -58.05 -8.56 -11.98
CA GLN A 205 -58.30 -8.80 -13.40
C GLN A 205 -57.11 -9.49 -14.09
N GLN A 206 -57.41 -10.36 -15.05
CA GLN A 206 -56.43 -11.20 -15.73
C GLN A 206 -55.35 -10.40 -16.48
N SER A 207 -55.68 -9.23 -17.01
CA SER A 207 -54.74 -8.35 -17.71
C SER A 207 -53.61 -7.85 -16.82
N PHE A 208 -53.91 -7.48 -15.57
CA PHE A 208 -52.90 -7.03 -14.60
C PHE A 208 -52.00 -8.17 -14.14
N LYS A 209 -52.54 -9.38 -13.96
CA LYS A 209 -51.72 -10.58 -13.68
C LYS A 209 -50.71 -10.81 -14.80
N LEU A 210 -51.16 -10.77 -16.06
CA LEU A 210 -50.28 -10.98 -17.22
C LEU A 210 -49.17 -9.93 -17.29
N LEU A 211 -49.50 -8.66 -17.02
CA LEU A 211 -48.54 -7.56 -16.99
C LEU A 211 -47.44 -7.78 -15.93
N LEU A 212 -47.84 -8.14 -14.70
CA LEU A 212 -46.89 -8.39 -13.61
C LEU A 212 -46.04 -9.64 -13.86
N SER A 213 -46.60 -10.67 -14.48
CA SER A 213 -45.84 -11.86 -14.90
C SER A 213 -44.80 -11.53 -15.96
N TRP A 214 -45.15 -10.74 -16.98
CA TRP A 214 -44.18 -10.28 -17.99
C TRP A 214 -43.11 -9.38 -17.39
N ALA A 215 -43.47 -8.48 -16.47
CA ALA A 215 -42.49 -7.68 -15.73
C ALA A 215 -41.52 -8.58 -14.96
N SER A 216 -42.03 -9.58 -14.23
CA SER A 216 -41.21 -10.55 -13.50
C SER A 216 -40.25 -11.32 -14.42
N PHE A 217 -40.73 -11.73 -15.59
CA PHE A 217 -39.92 -12.43 -16.59
C PHE A 217 -38.76 -11.55 -17.10
N ILE A 218 -39.04 -10.28 -17.41
CA ILE A 218 -38.03 -9.31 -17.85
C ILE A 218 -36.95 -9.12 -16.79
N PHE A 219 -37.33 -8.98 -15.50
CA PHE A 219 -36.36 -8.82 -14.41
C PHE A 219 -35.59 -10.11 -14.08
N ALA A 220 -36.22 -11.28 -14.18
CA ALA A 220 -35.57 -12.56 -13.91
C ALA A 220 -34.53 -12.95 -14.98
N THR A 221 -34.76 -12.55 -16.23
CA THR A 221 -33.89 -12.90 -17.36
C THR A 221 -32.41 -12.53 -17.15
N PRO A 222 -32.02 -11.27 -16.84
CA PRO A 222 -30.62 -10.92 -16.60
C PRO A 222 -30.05 -11.60 -15.35
N VAL A 223 -30.87 -11.90 -14.34
CA VAL A 223 -30.41 -12.63 -13.14
C VAL A 223 -29.96 -14.04 -13.53
N VAL A 224 -30.78 -14.77 -14.27
CA VAL A 224 -30.47 -16.15 -14.69
C VAL A 224 -29.33 -16.17 -15.70
N LEU A 225 -29.38 -15.33 -16.74
CA LEU A 225 -28.41 -15.39 -17.84
C LEU A 225 -27.03 -14.80 -17.50
N PHE A 226 -26.96 -13.81 -16.60
CA PHE A 226 -25.69 -13.14 -16.26
C PHE A 226 -25.16 -13.55 -14.88
N SER A 227 -26.03 -13.56 -13.86
CA SER A 227 -25.61 -13.80 -12.47
C SER A 227 -25.45 -15.29 -12.16
N ALA A 228 -26.34 -16.15 -12.68
CA ALA A 228 -26.26 -17.59 -12.48
C ALA A 228 -25.32 -18.33 -13.47
N LEU A 229 -24.88 -17.66 -14.54
CA LEU A 229 -23.97 -18.22 -15.55
C LEU A 229 -22.75 -18.99 -15.01
N PRO A 230 -21.98 -18.51 -14.01
CA PRO A 230 -20.86 -19.26 -13.47
C PRO A 230 -21.25 -20.62 -12.86
N PHE A 231 -22.44 -20.76 -12.26
CA PHE A 231 -22.93 -22.04 -11.75
C PHE A 231 -23.26 -23.00 -12.89
N PHE A 232 -23.90 -22.52 -13.97
CA PHE A 232 -24.16 -23.33 -15.15
C PHE A 232 -22.86 -23.79 -15.82
N LYS A 233 -21.88 -22.89 -15.95
CA LYS A 233 -20.56 -23.25 -16.50
C LYS A 233 -19.82 -24.26 -15.62
N ALA A 234 -19.90 -24.12 -14.30
CA ALA A 234 -19.28 -25.07 -13.37
C ALA A 234 -19.96 -26.44 -13.39
N ALA A 235 -21.28 -26.50 -13.63
CA ALA A 235 -22.02 -27.77 -13.71
C ALA A 235 -21.80 -28.52 -15.04
N ILE A 236 -21.43 -27.81 -16.11
CA ILE A 236 -21.16 -28.38 -17.44
C ILE A 236 -19.70 -28.83 -17.58
N ARG A 237 -18.80 -28.34 -16.72
CA ARG A 237 -17.38 -28.69 -16.68
C ARG A 237 -17.15 -29.92 -15.81
#